data_AF-A0A316P4S0-F1
#
_entry.id   AF-A0A316P4S0-F1
#
_cell.length_a   1.000
_cell.length_b   1.000
_cell.length_c   1.000
_cell.angle_alpha   90.00
_cell.angle_beta   90.00
_cell.angle_gamma   90.00
#
_symmetry.space_group_name_H-M   'P 1'
#
loop_
_entity.id
_entity.type
_entity.pdbx_description
1 polymer ?
#
loop_
_entity_poly.entity_id
_entity_poly.type
_entity_poly.pdbx_seq_one_letter_code
_entity_poly.pdbx_strand_id
1 'polypeptide(L)' 'MYLKNSIMNTENREKRLEAIRNGLRRGDGRRIAILAGVHPVWVSYVINGRGVSERVLTIAEDIIAKRGQQN' A
#
# COMPACT_ATOMS: atom_id res chain seq x y z
N MET A 1 -12.06 -7.12 -26.87
CA MET A 1 -11.94 -7.92 -25.63
C MET A 1 -10.77 -7.42 -24.75
N TYR A 2 -10.62 -6.10 -24.55
CA TYR A 2 -9.47 -5.52 -23.81
C TYR A 2 -9.87 -4.76 -22.53
N LEU A 3 -11.13 -4.31 -22.44
CA LEU A 3 -11.61 -3.52 -21.29
C LEU A 3 -11.69 -4.35 -19.99
N LYS A 4 -12.09 -5.62 -20.09
CA LYS A 4 -12.31 -6.50 -18.92
C LYS A 4 -11.03 -6.71 -18.10
N ASN A 5 -9.86 -6.81 -18.75
CA ASN A 5 -8.58 -6.97 -18.05
C ASN A 5 -8.12 -5.68 -17.36
N SER A 6 -8.37 -4.51 -17.97
CA SER A 6 -7.98 -3.22 -17.36
C SER A 6 -8.83 -2.87 -16.13
N ILE A 7 -10.13 -3.16 -16.18
CA ILE A 7 -11.07 -2.94 -15.08
C ILE A 7 -10.70 -3.86 -13.92
N MET A 8 -10.47 -5.15 -14.20
CA MET A 8 -10.10 -6.13 -13.18
C MET A 8 -8.74 -5.83 -12.53
N ASN A 9 -7.76 -5.29 -13.27
CA ASN A 9 -6.50 -4.82 -12.70
C ASN A 9 -6.71 -3.60 -11.77
N THR A 10 -7.61 -2.70 -12.14
CA THR A 10 -7.94 -1.51 -11.34
C THR A 10 -8.70 -1.90 -10.06
N GLU A 11 -9.67 -2.80 -10.14
CA GLU A 11 -10.40 -3.32 -8.98
C GLU A 11 -9.50 -4.09 -8.01
N ASN A 12 -8.60 -4.92 -8.52
CA ASN A 12 -7.63 -5.63 -7.68
C ASN A 12 -6.67 -4.67 -6.99
N ARG A 13 -6.24 -3.61 -7.69
CA ARG A 13 -5.40 -2.56 -7.11
C ARG A 13 -6.13 -1.79 -6.03
N GLU A 14 -7.38 -1.41 -6.23
CA GLU A 14 -8.14 -0.66 -5.21
C GLU A 14 -8.41 -1.53 -3.98
N LYS A 15 -8.75 -2.81 -4.15
CA LYS A 15 -8.89 -3.77 -3.04
C LYS A 15 -7.59 -3.91 -2.24
N ARG A 16 -6.45 -3.98 -2.92
CA ARG A 16 -5.12 -4.03 -2.29
C ARG A 16 -4.86 -2.74 -1.50
N LEU A 17 -5.15 -1.58 -2.08
CA LEU A 17 -4.99 -0.29 -1.40
C LEU A 17 -5.93 -0.16 -0.20
N GLU A 18 -7.16 -0.61 -0.31
CA GLU A 18 -8.14 -0.64 0.77
C GLU A 18 -7.66 -1.51 1.94
N ALA A 19 -7.19 -2.72 1.66
CA ALA A 19 -6.61 -3.61 2.67
C ALA A 19 -5.41 -2.97 3.39
N ILE A 20 -4.53 -2.30 2.64
CA ILE A 20 -3.40 -1.56 3.21
C ILE A 20 -3.90 -0.41 4.09
N ARG A 21 -4.82 0.43 3.60
CA ARG A 21 -5.38 1.56 4.38
C ARG A 21 -5.98 1.09 5.70
N ASN A 22 -6.73 -0.02 5.68
CA ASN A 22 -7.38 -0.57 6.86
C ASN A 22 -6.39 -1.22 7.85
N GLY A 23 -5.27 -1.77 7.35
CA GLY A 23 -4.26 -2.43 8.19
C GLY A 23 -3.21 -1.48 8.81
N LEU A 24 -3.00 -0.30 8.22
CA LEU A 24 -2.03 0.67 8.70
C LEU A 24 -2.50 1.38 9.97
N ARG A 25 -1.59 1.55 10.92
CA ARG A 25 -1.79 2.30 12.17
C ARG A 25 -1.02 3.61 12.14
N ARG A 26 -1.37 4.52 13.07
CA ARG A 26 -0.67 5.79 13.25
C ARG A 26 0.84 5.53 13.49
N GLY A 27 1.70 6.14 12.69
CA GLY A 27 3.15 5.95 12.73
C GLY A 27 3.71 5.04 11.64
N ASP A 28 2.91 4.13 11.08
CA ASP A 28 3.39 3.20 10.05
C ASP A 28 3.82 3.94 8.77
N GLY A 29 3.15 5.02 8.39
CA GLY A 29 3.52 5.83 7.22
C GLY A 29 4.96 6.36 7.28
N ARG A 30 5.44 6.75 8.46
CA ARG A 30 6.83 7.19 8.66
C ARG A 30 7.80 6.01 8.59
N ARG A 31 7.43 4.87 9.17
CA ARG A 31 8.24 3.64 9.11
C ARG A 31 8.39 3.13 7.68
N ILE A 32 7.31 3.13 6.90
CA ILE A 32 7.33 2.79 5.47
C ILE A 32 8.25 3.73 4.70
N ALA A 33 8.15 5.04 4.95
CA ALA A 33 8.99 6.03 4.28
C ALA A 33 10.48 5.78 4.49
N ILE A 34 10.88 5.46 5.73
CA ILE A 34 12.27 5.13 6.09
C ILE A 34 12.72 3.85 5.37
N LEU A 35 11.94 2.77 5.41
CA LEU A 35 12.28 1.50 4.77
C LEU A 35 12.31 1.57 3.24
N ALA A 36 11.44 2.40 2.68
CA ALA A 36 11.36 2.63 1.24
C ALA A 36 12.42 3.63 0.73
N GLY A 37 13.04 4.42 1.61
CA GLY A 37 13.97 5.49 1.24
C GLY A 37 13.29 6.65 0.52
N VAL A 38 12.03 6.95 0.86
CA VAL A 38 11.21 7.98 0.19
C VAL A 38 10.67 8.99 1.19
N HIS A 39 10.21 10.13 0.68
CA HIS A 39 9.58 11.14 1.53
C HIS A 39 8.21 10.64 2.07
N PRO A 40 7.83 10.90 3.34
CA PRO A 40 6.56 10.45 3.92
C PRO A 40 5.31 10.90 3.13
N VAL A 41 5.37 12.08 2.51
CA VAL A 41 4.29 12.55 1.63
C VAL A 41 4.08 11.60 0.45
N TRP A 42 5.15 11.07 -0.14
CA TRP A 42 5.06 10.10 -1.24
C TRP A 42 4.32 8.83 -0.82
N VAL A 43 4.56 8.35 0.40
CA VAL A 43 3.84 7.20 0.98
C VAL A 43 2.34 7.49 1.06
N SER A 44 1.95 8.67 1.53
CA SER A 44 0.53 9.09 1.52
C SER A 44 -0.06 9.16 0.11
N TYR A 45 0.68 9.65 -0.88
CA TYR A 45 0.20 9.69 -2.27
C TYR A 45 -0.08 8.29 -2.82
N VAL A 46 0.83 7.34 -2.57
CA VAL A 46 0.70 5.95 -3.03
C VAL A 46 -0.46 5.25 -2.33
N ILE A 47 -0.58 5.36 -1.01
CA ILE A 47 -1.67 4.73 -0.24
C ILE A 47 -3.04 5.29 -0.66
N ASN A 48 -3.13 6.59 -0.96
CA ASN A 48 -4.37 7.21 -1.45
C ASN A 48 -4.63 6.97 -2.95
N GLY A 49 -3.89 6.07 -3.60
CA GLY A 49 -4.10 5.70 -5.00
C GLY A 49 -3.62 6.71 -6.03
N ARG A 50 -3.04 7.84 -5.60
CA ARG A 50 -2.55 8.95 -6.45
C ARG A 50 -1.17 8.71 -7.06
N GLY A 51 -0.55 7.57 -6.77
CA GLY A 51 0.73 7.15 -7.32
C GLY A 51 0.87 5.63 -7.34
N VAL A 52 1.89 5.13 -8.05
CA VAL A 52 2.21 3.70 -8.12
C VAL A 52 3.63 3.51 -7.62
N SER A 53 3.78 2.78 -6.52
CA SER A 53 5.08 2.36 -6.00
C SER A 53 4.93 1.00 -5.35
N GLU A 54 5.30 -0.04 -6.09
CA GLU A 54 5.26 -1.42 -5.59
C GLU A 54 6.11 -1.57 -4.32
N ARG A 55 7.27 -0.89 -4.26
CA ARG A 55 8.12 -0.91 -3.06
C ARG A 55 7.39 -0.41 -1.81
N VAL A 56 6.63 0.68 -1.92
CA VAL A 56 5.86 1.23 -0.79
C VAL A 56 4.73 0.28 -0.38
N LEU A 57 4.03 -0.30 -1.37
CA LEU A 57 2.93 -1.23 -1.12
C LEU A 57 3.42 -2.52 -0.46
N THR A 58 4.49 -3.13 -0.97
CA THR A 58 5.09 -4.35 -0.41
C THR A 58 5.57 -4.15 1.02
N ILE A 59 6.20 -3.00 1.33
CA ILE A 59 6.63 -2.70 2.71
C ILE A 59 5.42 -2.51 3.64
N ALA A 60 4.35 -1.86 3.15
CA ALA A 60 3.12 -1.69 3.93
C ALA A 60 2.48 -3.04 4.24
N GLU A 61 2.41 -3.93 3.26
CA GLU A 61 1.90 -5.31 3.40
C GLU A 61 2.75 -6.12 4.41
N ASP A 62 4.08 -6.03 4.32
CA ASP A 62 4.99 -6.71 5.24
C ASP A 62 4.80 -6.26 6.70
N ILE A 63 4.65 -4.94 6.94
CA ILE A 63 4.39 -4.40 8.28
C ILE A 63 3.07 -4.92 8.85
N ILE A 64 2.03 -4.99 8.01
CA ILE A 64 0.70 -5.50 8.41
C ILE A 64 0.78 -7.01 8.70
N ALA A 65 1.41 -7.79 7.82
CA ALA A 65 1.55 -9.23 7.95
C ALA A 65 2.33 -9.61 9.22
N LYS A 66 3.46 -8.95 9.49
CA LYS A 66 4.26 -9.18 10.71
C LYS A 66 3.50 -8.87 11.99
N ARG A 67 2.57 -7.93 11.95
CA ARG A 67 1.70 -7.61 13.09
C ARG A 67 0.66 -8.70 13.35
N GLY A 68 0.12 -9.32 12.30
CA GLY A 68 -0.82 -10.44 12.42
C GLY A 68 -0.19 -11.72 12.98
N GLN A 69 1.14 -11.88 12.88
CA GLN A 69 1.88 -13.03 13.43
C GLN A 69 2.30 -12.86 14.89
N GLN A 70 2.25 -11.64 15.43
CA GLN A 70 2.60 -11.34 16.82
C GLN A 70 1.41 -11.37 17.78
N ASN A 71 0.22 -11.68 17.27
CA ASN A 71 -1.05 -11.73 17.98
C ASN A 71 -1.59 -13.16 17.98
#